data_AF-A0A1V6FQK9-F1
#
_entry.id   AF-A0A1V6FQK9-F1
#
_cell.length_a   1.000
_cell.length_b   1.000
_cell.length_c   1.000
_cell.angle_alpha   90.00
_cell.angle_beta   90.00
_cell.angle_gamma   90.00
#
_symmetry.space_group_name_H-M   'P 1'
#
loop_
_entity.id
_entity.type
_entity.pdbx_description
1 polymer ?
#
loop_
_entity_poly.entity_id
_entity_poly.type
_entity_poly.pdbx_seq_one_letter_code
_entity_poly.pdbx_strand_id
1 'polypeptide(L)'
;MGLLENVKKSLLIPLEETYADDELNSYIEACIALILSTGVDPENIEDNPLTKSLVLIYCKTFFGFKTDGSVKELPRSFDMLLLQLALSKGDNNVPK
;
A
#
# COMPACT_ATOMS: atom_id res chain seq x y z
N MET A 1 8.98 6.51 10.48
CA MET A 1 8.89 7.07 9.12
C MET A 1 7.52 6.68 8.58
N GLY A 2 6.67 7.67 8.33
CA GLY A 2 5.27 7.46 7.94
C GLY A 2 5.13 6.82 6.56
N LEU A 3 3.93 6.31 6.23
CA LEU A 3 3.67 5.70 4.91
C LEU A 3 3.93 6.71 3.77
N LEU A 4 3.48 7.95 3.92
CA LEU A 4 3.70 9.02 2.94
C LEU A 4 5.19 9.27 2.67
N GLU A 5 6.02 9.38 3.73
CA GLU A 5 7.46 9.59 3.59
C GLU A 5 8.15 8.43 2.86
N ASN A 6 7.72 7.19 3.12
CA ASN A 6 8.21 6.00 2.41
C ASN A 6 7.84 6.05 0.92
N VAL A 7 6.59 6.43 0.62
CA VAL A 7 6.09 6.53 -0.75
C VAL A 7 6.84 7.62 -1.52
N LYS A 8 6.99 8.83 -0.94
CA LYS A 8 7.74 9.94 -1.55
C LYS A 8 9.17 9.54 -1.90
N LYS A 9 9.89 8.92 -0.95
CA LYS A 9 11.24 8.38 -1.21
C LYS A 9 11.26 7.34 -2.33
N SER A 10 10.26 6.47 -2.37
CA SER A 10 10.16 5.42 -3.39
C SER A 10 9.88 5.95 -4.81
N LEU A 11 9.25 7.12 -4.90
CA LEU A 11 8.95 7.86 -6.12
C LEU A 11 10.02 8.91 -6.46
N LEU A 12 11.09 9.00 -5.66
CA LEU A 12 12.15 10.00 -5.79
C LEU A 12 11.64 11.45 -5.67
N ILE A 13 10.57 11.66 -4.90
CA ILE A 13 10.03 12.99 -4.57
C ILE A 13 10.73 13.47 -3.28
N PRO A 14 11.34 14.68 -3.28
CA PRO A 14 11.91 15.26 -2.07
C PRO A 14 10.86 15.39 -0.95
N LEU A 15 11.26 15.26 0.32
CA LEU A 15 10.30 15.25 1.42
C LEU A 15 9.64 16.62 1.63
N GLU A 16 10.37 17.68 1.29
CA GLU A 16 9.96 19.08 1.31
C GLU A 16 8.92 19.46 0.25
N GLU A 17 8.80 18.69 -0.83
CA GLU A 17 7.88 18.96 -1.94
C GLU A 17 6.49 18.41 -1.65
N THR A 18 5.46 19.26 -1.54
CA THR A 18 4.11 18.84 -1.12
C THR A 18 3.09 18.72 -2.24
N TYR A 19 3.47 19.02 -3.49
CA TYR A 19 2.55 19.07 -4.63
C TYR A 19 1.80 17.76 -4.92
N ALA A 20 2.36 16.62 -4.49
CA ALA A 20 1.81 15.28 -4.70
C ALA A 20 1.15 14.70 -3.44
N ASP A 21 1.24 15.38 -2.30
CA ASP A 21 0.91 14.76 -1.01
C ASP A 21 -0.58 14.36 -0.93
N ASP A 22 -1.50 15.19 -1.41
CA ASP A 22 -2.94 14.90 -1.42
C ASP A 22 -3.28 13.69 -2.30
N GLU A 23 -2.67 13.61 -3.48
CA GLU A 23 -2.87 12.49 -4.40
C GLU A 23 -2.30 11.19 -3.82
N LEU A 24 -1.09 11.24 -3.27
CA LEU A 24 -0.44 10.10 -2.64
C LEU A 24 -1.22 9.61 -1.42
N ASN A 25 -1.72 10.52 -0.58
CA ASN A 25 -2.56 10.15 0.55
C ASN A 25 -3.86 9.46 0.08
N SER A 26 -4.48 9.95 -0.99
CA SER A 26 -5.66 9.30 -1.58
C SER A 26 -5.37 7.86 -2.03
N TYR A 27 -4.22 7.61 -2.67
CA TYR A 27 -3.81 6.24 -3.05
C TYR A 27 -3.46 5.37 -1.85
N ILE A 28 -2.82 5.94 -0.82
CA ILE A 28 -2.50 5.23 0.43
C ILE A 28 -3.79 4.80 1.12
N GLU A 29 -4.75 5.69 1.28
CA GLU A 29 -6.05 5.41 1.90
C GLU A 29 -6.83 4.34 1.12
N ALA A 30 -6.87 4.44 -0.21
CA ALA A 30 -7.51 3.44 -1.05
C ALA A 30 -6.87 2.04 -0.90
N CYS A 31 -5.53 1.98 -0.83
CA CYS A 31 -4.81 0.74 -0.62
C CYS A 31 -5.08 0.15 0.77
N ILE A 32 -5.08 0.99 1.82
CA ILE A 32 -5.40 0.57 3.19
C ILE A 32 -6.84 0.05 3.27
N ALA A 33 -7.80 0.72 2.64
CA ALA A 33 -9.19 0.26 2.59
C ALA A 33 -9.32 -1.11 1.92
N LEU A 34 -8.55 -1.36 0.85
CA LEU A 34 -8.50 -2.66 0.19
C LEU A 34 -7.92 -3.73 1.12
N ILE A 35 -6.82 -3.43 1.83
CA ILE A 35 -6.23 -4.35 2.81
C ILE A 35 -7.22 -4.69 3.93
N LEU A 36 -7.89 -3.67 4.49
CA LEU A 36 -8.92 -3.84 5.52
C LEU A 36 -10.07 -4.72 5.04
N SER A 37 -10.47 -4.60 3.77
CA SER A 37 -11.53 -5.43 3.18
C SER A 37 -11.22 -6.92 3.16
N THR A 38 -9.94 -7.29 3.20
CA THR A 38 -9.51 -8.71 3.31
C THR A 38 -9.62 -9.25 4.73
N GLY A 39 -10.05 -8.43 5.69
CA GLY A 39 -10.25 -8.79 7.07
C GLY A 39 -9.00 -8.65 7.93
N VAL A 40 -7.98 -7.89 7.52
CA VAL A 40 -6.78 -7.57 8.34
C VAL A 40 -7.15 -6.60 9.47
N ASP A 41 -6.54 -6.75 10.66
CA ASP A 41 -6.83 -5.87 11.80
C ASP A 41 -6.19 -4.50 11.57
N PRO A 42 -6.91 -3.39 11.78
CA PRO A 42 -6.38 -2.04 11.62
C PRO A 42 -5.09 -1.79 12.42
N GLU A 43 -5.00 -2.36 13.62
CA GLU A 43 -3.83 -2.24 14.51
C GLU A 43 -2.55 -2.84 13.89
N ASN A 44 -2.69 -3.80 12.98
CA ASN A 44 -1.58 -4.49 12.33
C ASN A 44 -1.20 -3.86 10.97
N ILE A 45 -1.77 -2.72 10.59
CA ILE A 45 -1.54 -2.13 9.26
C ILE A 45 -0.25 -1.31 9.23
N GLU A 46 -0.09 -0.33 10.12
CA GLU A 46 1.01 0.64 10.02
C GLU A 46 2.39 0.03 10.26
N ASP A 47 2.49 -0.97 11.14
CA ASP A 47 3.76 -1.58 11.49
C ASP A 47 4.16 -2.75 10.57
N ASN A 48 3.21 -3.31 9.81
CA ASN A 48 3.47 -4.50 9.01
C ASN A 48 4.27 -4.20 7.72
N PRO A 49 5.44 -4.85 7.51
CA PRO A 49 6.25 -4.68 6.30
C PRO A 49 5.53 -5.04 4.99
N LEU A 50 4.57 -5.97 5.03
CA LEU A 50 3.77 -6.34 3.86
C LEU A 50 2.81 -5.22 3.48
N THR A 51 2.15 -4.59 4.46
CA THR A 51 1.32 -3.40 4.22
C THR A 51 2.13 -2.30 3.54
N LYS A 52 3.32 -1.98 4.08
CA LYS A 52 4.21 -0.98 3.47
C LYS A 52 4.53 -1.33 2.02
N SER A 53 4.84 -2.60 1.74
CA SER A 53 5.14 -3.08 0.39
C SER A 53 3.95 -2.97 -0.56
N LEU A 54 2.74 -3.34 -0.09
CA LEU A 54 1.50 -3.21 -0.85
C LEU A 54 1.20 -1.76 -1.21
N VAL A 55 1.29 -0.85 -0.23
CA VAL A 55 1.08 0.59 -0.42
C VAL A 55 2.07 1.16 -1.45
N LEU A 56 3.35 0.76 -1.38
CA LEU A 56 4.37 1.19 -2.35
C LEU A 56 4.05 0.70 -3.77
N ILE A 57 3.66 -0.56 -3.94
CA ILE A 57 3.28 -1.11 -5.25
C ILE A 57 2.06 -0.37 -5.80
N TYR A 58 1.04 -0.16 -4.98
CA TYR A 58 -0.20 0.51 -5.36
C TYR A 58 0.07 1.95 -5.82
N CYS A 59 0.77 2.74 -4.99
CA CYS A 59 1.10 4.13 -5.34
C CYS A 59 1.98 4.20 -6.59
N LYS A 60 3.00 3.35 -6.75
CA LYS A 60 3.84 3.34 -7.97
C LYS A 60 3.09 2.94 -9.24
N THR A 61 2.02 2.17 -9.09
CA THR A 61 1.20 1.74 -10.22
C THR A 61 0.40 2.93 -10.73
N PHE A 62 -0.27 3.66 -9.84
CA PHE A 62 -1.22 4.71 -10.21
C PHE A 62 -0.66 6.13 -10.25
N PHE A 63 0.39 6.43 -9.49
CA PHE A 63 0.99 7.77 -9.46
C PHE A 63 1.65 8.13 -10.80
N GLY A 64 1.41 9.37 -11.27
CA GLY A 64 1.97 9.87 -12.52
C GLY A 64 1.33 9.30 -13.78
N PHE A 65 0.18 8.63 -13.66
CA PHE A 65 -0.53 8.12 -14.82
C PHE A 65 -1.15 9.25 -15.64
N LYS A 66 -0.90 9.21 -16.95
CA LYS A 66 -1.36 10.24 -17.89
C LYS A 66 -2.79 9.94 -18.32
N THR A 67 -3.53 11.00 -18.63
CA THR A 67 -4.94 11.04 -19.04
C THR A 67 -5.29 10.30 -20.34
N ASP A 68 -4.46 9.36 -20.81
CA ASP A 68 -4.68 8.61 -22.06
C ASP A 68 -5.73 7.49 -21.94
N GLY A 69 -6.25 7.24 -20.73
CA GLY A 69 -7.34 6.31 -20.48
C GLY A 69 -6.92 4.83 -20.44
N SER A 70 -5.63 4.50 -20.55
CA SER A 70 -5.18 3.13 -20.37
C SER A 70 -5.25 2.72 -18.88
N VAL A 71 -5.85 1.57 -18.60
CA VAL A 71 -5.94 1.06 -17.22
C VAL A 71 -4.64 0.33 -16.92
N LYS A 72 -3.88 0.81 -15.93
CA LYS A 72 -2.73 0.09 -15.42
C LYS A 72 -3.20 -1.01 -14.48
N GLU A 73 -2.82 -2.23 -14.79
CA GLU A 73 -3.10 -3.38 -13.92
C GLU A 73 -2.08 -3.42 -12.79
N LEU A 74 -2.55 -3.81 -11.60
CA LEU A 74 -1.66 -4.13 -10.50
C LEU A 74 -0.80 -5.34 -10.89
N PRO A 75 0.50 -5.35 -10.55
CA PRO A 75 1.33 -6.50 -10.83
C PRO A 75 0.84 -7.71 -10.04
N ARG A 76 0.95 -8.91 -10.61
CA ARG A 76 0.55 -10.17 -9.95
C ARG A 76 1.17 -10.37 -8.55
N SER A 77 2.33 -9.76 -8.30
CA SER A 77 2.96 -9.76 -6.98
C SER A 77 2.11 -9.07 -5.91
N PHE A 78 1.29 -8.08 -6.28
CA PHE A 78 0.38 -7.40 -5.38
C PHE A 78 -0.64 -8.39 -4.79
N ASP A 79 -1.33 -9.15 -5.64
CA ASP A 79 -2.34 -10.12 -5.21
C ASP A 79 -1.74 -11.22 -4.32
N MET A 80 -0.52 -11.67 -4.65
CA MET A 80 0.20 -12.66 -3.84
C MET A 80 0.52 -12.13 -2.44
N LEU A 81 0.99 -10.89 -2.34
CA LEU A 81 1.30 -10.25 -1.05
C LEU A 81 0.04 -9.98 -0.23
N LEU A 82 -1.05 -9.56 -0.89
CA LEU A 82 -2.34 -9.33 -0.24
C LEU A 82 -2.91 -10.63 0.33
N LEU A 83 -2.84 -11.72 -0.46
CA LEU A 83 -3.25 -13.04 0.00
C LEU A 83 -2.38 -13.52 1.17
N GLN A 84 -1.06 -13.36 1.08
CA GLN A 84 -0.16 -13.72 2.18
C GLN A 84 -0.51 -12.96 3.46
N LEU A 85 -0.75 -11.64 3.36
CA LEU A 85 -1.14 -10.81 4.48
C LEU A 85 -2.48 -11.27 5.10
N ALA A 86 -3.47 -11.58 4.26
CA ALA A 86 -4.76 -12.09 4.71
C ALA A 86 -4.65 -13.47 5.40
N LEU A 87 -3.77 -14.35 4.93
CA LEU A 87 -3.54 -15.68 5.51
C LEU A 87 -2.71 -15.65 6.79
N SER A 88 -1.76 -14.72 6.93
CA SER A 88 -0.94 -14.58 8.13
C SER A 88 -1.75 -14.27 9.39
N LYS A 89 -3.00 -13.82 9.27
CA LYS A 89 -3.94 -13.72 10.40
C LYS A 89 -4.27 -15.05 11.09
N GLY A 90 -4.06 -16.18 10.40
CA GLY A 90 -4.42 -17.50 10.91
C GLY A 90 -3.49 -18.06 12.00
N ASP A 91 -2.32 -17.47 12.25
CA ASP A 91 -1.25 -18.11 13.03
C ASP A 91 -1.06 -17.53 14.46
N ASN A 92 -2.05 -16.79 14.97
CA ASN A 92 -2.08 -16.33 16.37
C ASN A 92 -2.80 -17.31 17.34
N ASN A 93 -2.98 -18.58 16.94
CA ASN A 93 -3.63 -19.61 17.76
C ASN A 93 -2.87 -20.95 17.77
N VAL A 94 -1.54 -20.91 17.96
CA VAL A 94 -0.80 -22.11 18.40
C VAL A 94 -0.67 -22.05 19.92
N PRO A 95 -1.40 -22.87 20.70
CA PRO A 95 -1.16 -22.96 22.13
C PRO A 95 0.24 -23.55 22.35
N LYS A 96 1.01 -22.91 23.24
CA LYS A 96 2.30 -23.42 23.72
C LYS A 96 2.15 -24.76 24.43
#